data_AF-A0A7L4P091-F1
#
_entry.id   AF-A0A7L4P091-F1
#
_cell.length_a   1.000
_cell.length_b   1.000
_cell.length_c   1.000
_cell.angle_alpha   90.00
_cell.angle_beta   90.00
_cell.angle_gamma   90.00
#
_symmetry.space_group_name_H-M   'P 1'
#
loop_
_entity.id
_entity.type
_entity.pdbx_description
1 polymer ?
#
loop_
_entity_poly.entity_id
_entity_poly.type
_entity_poly.pdbx_seq_one_letter_code
_entity_poly.pdbx_strand_id
1 'polypeptide(L)' 'MKKWSSDQNRGGGSIKSKKRLVYCNKRFRVTLPVNWVNRVGIKHGDYVNLQIDGNKLIVKKSD' A
#
# COMPACT_ATOMS: atom_id res chain seq x y z
N MET A 1 -0.68 -33.75 -8.28
CA MET A 1 -0.03 -33.27 -9.53
C MET A 1 0.21 -31.78 -9.43
N LYS A 2 1.47 -31.34 -9.53
CA LYS A 2 1.91 -29.93 -9.62
C LYS A 2 1.40 -29.34 -10.94
N LYS A 3 0.83 -28.14 -10.91
CA LYS A 3 0.83 -27.23 -12.07
C LYS A 3 1.73 -26.05 -11.75
N TRP A 4 2.93 -26.06 -12.33
CA TRP A 4 3.72 -24.86 -12.55
C TRP A 4 3.22 -24.24 -13.85
N SER A 5 2.89 -22.94 -13.83
CA SER A 5 2.75 -22.14 -15.05
C SER A 5 3.85 -21.10 -15.00
N SER A 6 4.84 -21.30 -15.86
CA SER A 6 5.97 -20.40 -16.07
C SER A 6 5.60 -19.43 -17.19
N ASP A 7 5.22 -18.20 -16.84
CA ASP A 7 5.22 -17.10 -17.79
C ASP A 7 6.31 -16.11 -17.40
N GLN A 8 7.46 -16.26 -18.06
CA GLN A 8 8.48 -15.23 -18.16
C GLN A 8 7.99 -14.18 -19.15
N ASN A 9 7.83 -12.93 -18.71
CA ASN A 9 7.72 -11.79 -19.62
C ASN A 9 8.74 -10.72 -19.22
N ARG A 10 9.71 -10.50 -20.12
CA ARG A 10 10.72 -9.46 -20.09
C ARG A 10 10.09 -8.13 -20.54
N GLY A 11 10.44 -7.03 -19.87
CA GLY A 11 10.31 -5.67 -20.40
C GLY A 11 9.22 -4.79 -19.78
N GLY A 12 9.64 -3.73 -19.08
CA GLY A 12 8.88 -2.49 -18.93
C GLY A 12 7.53 -2.55 -18.20
N GLY A 13 7.42 -3.33 -17.12
CA GLY A 13 6.18 -3.41 -16.36
C GLY A 13 5.92 -2.15 -15.53
N SER A 14 5.04 -1.26 -16.01
CA SER A 14 4.33 -0.32 -15.13
C SER A 14 3.74 -1.14 -13.98
N ILE A 15 4.27 -0.98 -12.77
CA ILE A 15 3.78 -1.67 -11.58
C ILE A 15 2.38 -1.12 -11.35
N LYS A 16 1.36 -1.79 -11.91
CA LYS A 16 -0.03 -1.46 -11.66
C LYS A 16 -0.28 -1.67 -10.16
N SER A 17 -0.26 -0.58 -9.40
CA SER A 17 -0.61 -0.56 -7.99
C SER A 17 -2.00 -1.17 -7.82
N LYS A 18 -2.07 -2.42 -7.35
CA LYS A 18 -3.35 -3.06 -7.00
C LYS A 18 -3.99 -2.25 -5.88
N LYS A 19 -5.10 -1.58 -6.18
CA LYS A 19 -5.90 -0.88 -5.16
C LYS A 19 -6.57 -1.93 -4.28
N ARG A 20 -6.51 -1.75 -2.96
CA ARG A 20 -7.19 -2.58 -1.98
C ARG A 20 -8.17 -1.72 -1.21
N LEU A 21 -9.43 -2.10 -1.18
CA LEU A 21 -10.43 -1.44 -0.35
C LEU A 21 -10.09 -1.71 1.12
N VAL A 22 -10.07 -0.65 1.92
CA VAL A 22 -9.87 -0.70 3.37
C VAL A 22 -10.99 0.08 4.02
N TYR A 23 -11.54 -0.46 5.10
CA TYR A 23 -12.65 0.15 5.80
C TYR A 23 -12.15 1.05 6.92
N CYS A 24 -12.83 2.19 7.06
CA CYS A 24 -12.64 3.08 8.19
C CYS A 24 -13.48 2.57 9.37
N ASN A 25 -12.92 2.50 10.56
CA ASN A 25 -13.68 2.13 11.75
C ASN A 25 -14.44 3.33 12.34
N LYS A 26 -15.26 3.09 13.38
CA LYS A 26 -16.09 4.11 14.05
C LYS A 26 -15.32 5.31 14.65
N ARG A 27 -13.99 5.23 14.74
CA ARG A 27 -13.11 6.30 15.26
C ARG A 27 -12.32 6.99 14.14
N PHE A 28 -12.77 6.88 12.90
CA PHE A 28 -12.08 7.40 11.72
C PHE A 28 -10.67 6.83 11.53
N ARG A 29 -10.41 5.61 12.03
CA ARG A 29 -9.10 4.94 11.85
C ARG A 29 -9.16 3.95 10.69
N VAL A 30 -8.12 3.97 9.87
CA VAL A 30 -7.94 3.04 8.76
C VAL A 30 -6.80 2.07 9.10
N THR A 31 -7.04 0.77 8.94
CA THR A 31 -5.99 -0.24 9.08
C THR A 31 -5.27 -0.42 7.75
N LEU A 32 -3.99 -0.04 7.72
CA LEU A 32 -3.15 -0.20 6.53
C LEU A 32 -2.65 -1.65 6.39
N PRO A 33 -2.54 -2.19 5.16
CA PRO A 33 -2.02 -3.54 4.95
C PRO A 33 -0.55 -3.65 5.39
N VAL A 34 -0.22 -4.70 6.16
CA VAL A 34 1.15 -4.94 6.69
C VAL A 34 2.21 -4.91 5.59
N ASN A 35 1.97 -5.55 4.46
CA ASN A 35 2.93 -5.57 3.34
C ASN A 35 3.17 -4.18 2.72
N TRP A 36 2.22 -3.25 2.83
CA TRP A 36 2.42 -1.87 2.39
C TRP A 36 3.23 -1.08 3.44
N VAL A 37 2.84 -1.20 4.72
CA VAL A 37 3.55 -0.55 5.84
C VAL A 37 5.03 -0.95 5.86
N ASN A 38 5.33 -2.24 5.69
CA ASN A 38 6.71 -2.75 5.63
C ASN A 38 7.50 -2.19 4.43
N ARG A 39 6.85 -1.96 3.29
CA ARG A 39 7.52 -1.39 2.10
C ARG A 39 7.81 0.10 2.24
N VAL A 40 6.93 0.85 2.92
CA VAL A 40 7.14 2.28 3.21
C VAL A 40 8.09 2.48 4.40
N GLY A 41 8.23 1.47 5.25
CA GLY A 41 9.14 1.51 6.40
C GLY A 41 8.59 2.31 7.58
N ILE A 42 7.27 2.29 7.77
CA ILE A 42 6.57 2.90 8.91
C ILE A 42 6.43 1.84 10.02
N LYS A 43 6.66 2.22 11.27
CA LYS A 43 6.50 1.39 12.46
C LYS A 43 5.35 1.87 13.34
N HIS A 44 4.95 1.03 14.28
CA HIS A 44 3.96 1.42 15.28
C HIS A 44 4.52 2.56 16.15
N GLY A 45 3.75 3.64 16.29
CA GLY A 45 4.17 4.84 17.03
C GLY A 45 4.82 5.91 16.16
N ASP A 46 5.19 5.60 14.90
CA ASP A 46 5.73 6.61 13.98
C ASP A 46 4.68 7.67 13.63
N TYR A 47 5.14 8.91 13.52
CA TYR A 47 4.38 9.97 12.89
C TYR A 47 4.43 9.82 11.36
N VAL A 48 3.34 10.19 10.70
CA VAL A 48 3.22 10.16 9.24
C VAL A 48 2.66 11.47 8.73
N ASN A 49 3.12 11.88 7.55
CA ASN A 49 2.61 13.05 6.86
C ASN A 49 1.39 12.67 6.03
N LEU A 50 0.29 13.38 6.22
CA LEU A 50 -0.95 13.23 5.48
C LEU A 50 -1.10 14.40 4.51
N GLN A 51 -1.23 14.09 3.21
CA GLN A 51 -1.43 15.09 2.16
C GLN A 51 -2.69 14.76 1.37
N ILE A 52 -3.51 15.78 1.08
CA ILE A 52 -4.69 15.64 0.23
C ILE A 52 -4.31 16.04 -1.20
N ASP A 53 -4.60 15.16 -2.16
CA ASP A 53 -4.43 15.38 -3.60
C ASP A 53 -5.72 15.02 -4.32
N GLY A 54 -6.55 16.05 -4.57
CA GLY A 54 -7.93 15.88 -5.04
C GLY A 54 -8.72 14.97 -4.11
N ASN A 55 -9.23 13.86 -4.63
CA ASN A 55 -10.01 12.88 -3.87
C ASN A 55 -9.13 11.76 -3.23
N LYS A 56 -7.82 11.96 -3.16
CA LYS A 56 -6.87 10.98 -2.60
C LYS A 56 -6.23 11.53 -1.33
N LEU A 57 -6.12 10.65 -0.34
CA LEU A 57 -5.26 10.88 0.83
C LEU A 57 -3.94 10.14 0.59
N ILE A 58 -2.85 10.89 0.53
CA ILE A 58 -1.49 10.38 0.39
C ILE A 58 -0.85 10.31 1.77
N VAL A 59 -0.34 9.14 2.12
CA VAL A 59 0.37 8.88 3.38
C VAL A 59 1.85 8.72 3.07
N LYS A 60 2.70 9.52 3.72
CA LYS A 60 4.16 9.47 3.60
C LYS A 60 4.77 9.24 4.97
N LYS A 61 5.92 8.56 5.01
CA LYS A 61 6.75 8.53 6.21
C LYS A 61 7.18 9.96 6.54
N SER A 62 7.14 10.35 7.81
CA SER A 62 7.72 11.62 8.27
C SER A 62 9.24 11.47 8.37
N ASP A 63 9.96 12.54 8.01
CA ASP A 63 11.44 12.61 8.06
C ASP A 63 11.97 12.63 9.51
#